data_AF-A0A0F9JM95-F1
#
_entry.id   AF-A0A0F9JM95-F1
#
_cell.length_a   1.000
_cell.length_b   1.000
_cell.length_c   1.000
_cell.angle_alpha   90.00
_cell.angle_beta   90.00
_cell.angle_gamma   90.00
#
_symmetry.space_group_name_H-M   'P 1'
#
loop_
_entity.id
_entity.type
_entity.pdbx_description
1 polymer ?
#
loop_
_entity_poly.entity_id
_entity_poly.type
_entity_poly.pdbx_seq_one_letter_code
_entity_poly.pdbx_strand_id
1 'polypeptide(L)'
;MAFGNPDAIKDDEIKAVVKSATLLVVEGLSECSEMCIRHIVQVERRKLAAERSEGARDRPQGVYEEQMTMEDWGLYKTRMTNLMSALCHLPIHVIVTCLEGWKEDKKGGVMLRTVNLSGQAAITAPAYFDLVLHMEADTDDDGEPRRVWRTATDGEIVAKDGSCVLDEFEPTDWTKLFKKILKGGK
;
A
#
# COMPACT_ATOMS: atom_id res chain seq x y z
N MET A 1 -17.80 -8.12 -46.01
CA MET A 1 -17.79 -8.08 -44.53
C MET A 1 -16.75 -7.05 -44.12
N ALA A 2 -17.20 -5.86 -43.72
CA ALA A 2 -16.30 -4.79 -43.30
C ALA A 2 -15.88 -5.04 -41.85
N PHE A 3 -14.59 -5.29 -41.64
CA PHE A 3 -13.99 -5.32 -40.31
C PHE A 3 -13.98 -3.89 -39.77
N GLY A 4 -14.68 -3.68 -38.65
CA GLY A 4 -14.73 -2.40 -37.96
C GLY A 4 -13.35 -2.01 -37.45
N ASN A 5 -13.02 -0.74 -37.62
CA ASN A 5 -11.79 -0.10 -37.16
C ASN A 5 -11.60 -0.31 -35.63
N PRO A 6 -10.47 -0.87 -35.17
CA PRO A 6 -10.20 -1.08 -33.73
C PRO A 6 -9.92 0.21 -32.95
N ASP A 7 -9.72 1.36 -33.62
CA ASP A 7 -9.28 2.61 -32.97
C ASP A 7 -10.41 3.58 -32.56
N ALA A 8 -11.64 3.09 -32.36
CA ALA A 8 -12.77 3.93 -32.01
C ALA A 8 -13.49 3.44 -30.75
N ILE A 9 -12.76 3.30 -29.63
CA ILE A 9 -13.39 3.38 -28.31
C ILE A 9 -13.91 4.82 -28.19
N LYS A 10 -15.23 4.98 -28.31
CA LYS A 10 -15.88 6.29 -28.34
C LYS A 10 -15.68 6.94 -26.97
N ASP A 11 -15.36 8.23 -26.94
CA ASP A 11 -15.20 9.02 -25.70
C ASP A 11 -16.40 8.88 -24.74
N ASP A 12 -17.58 8.52 -25.24
CA ASP A 12 -18.77 8.27 -24.45
C ASP A 12 -18.74 6.93 -23.67
N GLU A 13 -18.05 5.90 -24.14
CA GLU A 13 -17.79 4.66 -23.39
C GLU A 13 -16.78 4.91 -22.26
N ILE A 14 -15.75 5.72 -22.51
CA ILE A 14 -14.81 6.15 -21.47
C ILE A 14 -15.55 6.97 -20.41
N LYS A 15 -16.43 7.90 -20.81
CA LYS A 15 -17.28 8.64 -19.86
C LYS A 15 -18.23 7.74 -19.07
N ALA A 16 -18.73 6.65 -19.66
CA ALA A 16 -19.59 5.69 -19.00
C ALA A 16 -18.82 4.81 -17.99
N VAL A 17 -17.62 4.33 -18.35
CA VAL A 17 -16.73 3.56 -17.46
C VAL A 17 -16.24 4.43 -16.29
N VAL A 18 -15.89 5.69 -16.54
CA VAL A 18 -15.54 6.66 -15.50
C VAL A 18 -16.74 7.00 -14.61
N LYS A 19 -17.98 6.90 -15.13
CA LYS A 19 -19.21 7.07 -14.33
C LYS A 19 -19.53 5.89 -13.41
N SER A 20 -18.97 4.70 -13.67
CA SER A 20 -19.25 3.47 -12.90
C SER A 20 -18.09 2.99 -12.03
N ALA A 21 -16.90 3.59 -12.15
CA ALA A 21 -15.77 3.26 -11.30
C ALA A 21 -16.04 3.75 -9.87
N THR A 22 -16.50 2.84 -9.02
CA THR A 22 -16.50 3.08 -7.58
C THR A 22 -15.04 3.19 -7.15
N LEU A 23 -14.68 4.27 -6.45
CA LEU A 23 -13.35 4.50 -5.92
C LEU A 23 -13.42 4.37 -4.40
N LEU A 24 -12.59 3.48 -3.85
CA LEU A 24 -12.37 3.40 -2.41
C LEU A 24 -11.02 4.03 -2.09
N VAL A 25 -11.01 5.06 -1.25
CA VAL A 25 -9.79 5.64 -0.72
C VAL A 25 -9.63 5.19 0.72
N VAL A 26 -8.55 4.47 0.99
CA VAL A 26 -8.12 4.09 2.33
C VAL A 26 -6.96 5.00 2.72
N GLU A 27 -7.25 5.93 3.61
CA GLU A 27 -6.21 6.79 4.17
C GLU A 27 -5.59 6.15 5.41
N GLY A 28 -4.27 6.26 5.56
CA GLY A 28 -3.59 5.88 6.80
C GLY A 28 -3.37 4.38 6.98
N LEU A 29 -2.81 3.68 5.98
CA LEU A 29 -2.43 2.26 6.15
C LEU A 29 -1.43 2.05 7.30
N SER A 30 -0.55 3.02 7.55
CA SER A 30 0.35 3.03 8.71
C SER A 30 -0.42 3.00 10.03
N GLU A 31 -1.48 3.80 10.13
CA GLU A 31 -2.34 3.86 11.32
C GLU A 31 -3.11 2.55 11.51
N CYS A 32 -3.60 1.96 10.41
CA CYS A 32 -4.20 0.63 10.44
C CYS A 32 -3.23 -0.43 10.99
N SER A 33 -1.95 -0.36 10.60
CA SER A 33 -0.89 -1.22 11.14
C SER A 33 -0.71 -1.02 12.65
N GLU A 34 -0.62 0.23 13.12
CA GLU A 34 -0.52 0.52 14.56
C GLU A 34 -1.74 0.05 15.36
N MET A 35 -2.94 0.28 14.82
CA MET A 35 -4.19 -0.17 15.44
C MET A 35 -4.24 -1.70 15.54
N CYS A 36 -3.78 -2.41 14.50
CA CYS A 36 -3.69 -3.87 14.50
C CYS A 36 -2.76 -4.37 15.62
N ILE A 37 -1.58 -3.76 15.77
CA ILE A 37 -0.63 -4.09 16.84
C ILE A 37 -1.25 -3.85 18.21
N ARG A 38 -1.85 -2.67 18.43
CA ARG A 38 -2.50 -2.33 19.70
C ARG A 38 -3.63 -3.31 20.03
N HIS A 39 -4.45 -3.67 19.05
CA HIS A 39 -5.54 -4.61 19.24
C HIS A 39 -5.04 -6.01 19.63
N ILE A 40 -4.00 -6.52 18.96
CA ILE A 40 -3.41 -7.83 19.28
C ILE A 40 -2.89 -7.85 20.72
N VAL A 41 -2.11 -6.84 21.10
CA VAL A 41 -1.45 -6.77 22.42
C VAL A 41 -2.46 -6.53 23.55
N GLN A 42 -3.38 -5.57 23.37
CA GLN A 42 -4.24 -5.09 24.45
C GLN A 42 -5.54 -5.88 24.59
N VAL A 43 -6.07 -6.47 23.52
CA VAL A 43 -7.36 -7.13 23.53
C VAL A 43 -7.18 -8.64 23.45
N GLU A 44 -6.54 -9.13 22.38
CA GLU A 44 -6.56 -10.55 22.08
C GLU A 44 -5.64 -11.37 22.95
N ARG A 45 -4.40 -10.89 23.15
CA ARG A 45 -3.48 -11.57 24.04
C ARG A 45 -4.05 -11.66 25.46
N ARG A 46 -4.71 -10.60 25.93
CA ARG A 46 -5.35 -10.59 27.26
C ARG A 46 -6.51 -11.57 27.32
N LYS A 47 -7.33 -11.65 26.27
CA LYS A 47 -8.43 -12.60 26.16
C LYS A 47 -7.92 -14.04 26.17
N LEU A 48 -6.90 -14.35 25.34
CA LEU A 48 -6.29 -15.67 25.25
C LEU A 48 -5.61 -16.08 26.56
N ALA A 49 -4.93 -15.16 27.24
CA ALA A 49 -4.37 -15.42 28.57
C ALA A 49 -5.49 -15.76 29.56
N ALA A 50 -6.55 -14.94 29.64
CA ALA A 50 -7.68 -15.19 30.53
C ALA A 50 -8.35 -16.55 30.29
N GLU A 51 -8.48 -16.97 29.02
CA GLU A 51 -9.03 -18.27 28.63
C GLU A 51 -8.12 -19.45 28.99
N ARG A 52 -6.80 -19.32 28.77
CA ARG A 52 -5.83 -20.41 29.02
C ARG A 52 -5.57 -20.68 30.48
N SER A 53 -5.74 -19.66 31.33
CA SER A 53 -5.25 -19.73 32.71
C SER A 53 -6.33 -19.68 33.78
N GLU A 54 -7.61 -19.80 33.41
CA GLU A 54 -8.76 -19.78 34.35
C GLU A 54 -8.67 -18.63 35.39
N GLY A 55 -8.07 -17.50 35.00
CA GLY A 55 -7.83 -16.34 35.88
C GLY A 55 -6.47 -16.27 36.57
N ALA A 56 -5.59 -17.27 36.46
CA ALA A 56 -4.18 -17.14 36.81
C ALA A 56 -3.47 -16.27 35.75
N ARG A 57 -2.43 -15.51 36.11
CA ARG A 57 -1.70 -14.69 35.13
C ARG A 57 -0.65 -15.54 34.44
N ASP A 58 -1.01 -16.24 33.37
CA ASP A 58 -0.01 -16.84 32.49
C ASP A 58 0.69 -15.72 31.70
N ARG A 59 1.82 -15.27 32.24
CA ARG A 59 2.62 -14.17 31.70
C ARG A 59 3.89 -14.77 31.12
N PRO A 60 4.19 -14.55 29.82
CA PRO A 60 5.52 -14.88 29.31
C PRO A 60 6.56 -14.11 30.12
N GLN A 61 7.43 -14.83 30.84
CA GLN A 61 8.49 -14.23 31.66
C GLN A 61 9.44 -13.41 30.75
N GLY A 62 9.71 -12.17 31.14
CA GLY A 62 10.75 -11.34 30.50
C GLY A 62 10.30 -10.52 29.29
N VAL A 63 9.02 -10.55 28.90
CA VAL A 63 8.48 -9.67 27.83
C VAL A 63 7.61 -8.59 28.46
N TYR A 64 7.89 -7.33 28.15
CA TYR A 64 7.04 -6.21 28.57
C TYR A 64 5.63 -6.40 27.99
N GLU A 65 4.58 -6.08 28.78
CA GLU A 65 3.19 -6.33 28.37
C GLU A 65 2.83 -5.65 27.03
N GLU A 66 3.51 -4.56 26.68
CA GLU A 66 3.30 -3.78 25.46
C GLU A 66 4.07 -4.31 24.23
N GLN A 67 5.04 -5.20 24.43
CA GLN A 67 5.86 -5.73 23.33
C GLN A 67 5.18 -6.91 22.64
N MET A 68 5.34 -7.00 21.31
CA MET A 68 4.85 -8.12 20.51
C MET A 68 5.75 -9.35 20.67
N THR A 69 5.15 -10.51 20.94
CA THR A 69 5.84 -11.80 20.90
C THR A 69 5.94 -12.32 19.46
N MET A 70 6.70 -13.40 19.23
CA MET A 70 6.79 -14.00 17.89
C MET A 70 5.43 -14.46 17.35
N GLU A 71 4.54 -14.97 18.22
CA GLU A 71 3.19 -15.39 17.83
C GLU A 71 2.36 -14.19 17.35
N ASP A 72 2.44 -13.06 18.06
CA ASP A 72 1.73 -11.82 17.69
C ASP A 72 2.22 -11.25 16.36
N TRP A 73 3.52 -11.33 16.09
CA TRP A 73 4.08 -10.95 14.79
C TRP A 73 3.53 -11.80 13.65
N GLY A 74 3.34 -13.10 13.88
CA GLY A 74 2.70 -14.01 12.92
C GLY A 74 1.24 -13.64 12.67
N LEU A 75 0.51 -13.29 13.73
CA LEU A 75 -0.89 -12.86 13.64
C LEU A 75 -1.04 -11.52 12.94
N TYR A 76 -0.22 -10.53 13.30
CA TYR A 76 -0.14 -9.23 12.65
C TYR A 76 0.11 -9.39 11.14
N LYS A 77 1.11 -10.19 10.77
CA LYS A 77 1.43 -10.46 9.36
C LYS A 77 0.21 -11.01 8.61
N THR A 78 -0.43 -12.03 9.19
CA THR A 78 -1.63 -12.66 8.59
C THR A 78 -2.75 -11.65 8.39
N ARG A 79 -3.02 -10.79 9.39
CA ARG A 79 -4.07 -9.78 9.30
C ARG A 79 -3.80 -8.72 8.26
N MET A 80 -2.60 -8.16 8.25
CA MET A 80 -2.23 -7.14 7.28
C MET A 80 -2.26 -7.70 5.85
N THR A 81 -1.74 -8.92 5.65
CA THR A 81 -1.84 -9.62 4.37
C THR A 81 -3.28 -9.85 3.95
N ASN A 82 -4.14 -10.31 4.85
CA ASN A 82 -5.55 -10.56 4.54
C ASN A 82 -6.29 -9.25 4.22
N LEU A 83 -5.99 -8.15 4.94
CA LEU A 83 -6.55 -6.83 4.66
C LEU A 83 -6.16 -6.36 3.25
N MET A 84 -4.86 -6.36 2.94
CA MET A 84 -4.38 -5.94 1.61
C MET A 84 -4.96 -6.82 0.51
N SER A 85 -4.96 -8.14 0.70
CA SER A 85 -5.54 -9.08 -0.25
C SER A 85 -7.05 -8.86 -0.43
N ALA A 86 -7.80 -8.59 0.64
CA ALA A 86 -9.23 -8.32 0.56
C ALA A 86 -9.51 -7.03 -0.23
N LEU A 87 -8.71 -5.98 -0.03
CA LEU A 87 -8.81 -4.73 -0.79
C LEU A 87 -8.58 -4.97 -2.29
N CYS A 88 -7.56 -5.76 -2.66
CA CYS A 88 -7.23 -6.02 -4.06
C CYS A 88 -8.25 -6.91 -4.79
N HIS A 89 -9.08 -7.68 -4.06
CA HIS A 89 -10.13 -8.51 -4.67
C HIS A 89 -11.45 -7.77 -4.88
N LEU A 90 -11.57 -6.51 -4.46
CA LEU A 90 -12.78 -5.73 -4.69
C LEU A 90 -12.88 -5.34 -6.18
N PRO A 91 -14.07 -5.40 -6.80
CA PRO A 91 -14.27 -5.04 -8.21
C PRO A 91 -14.36 -3.51 -8.40
N ILE A 92 -13.48 -2.77 -7.74
CA ILE A 92 -13.46 -1.30 -7.68
C ILE A 92 -12.01 -0.81 -7.69
N HIS A 93 -11.77 0.46 -8.03
CA HIS A 93 -10.43 1.02 -7.87
C HIS A 93 -10.17 1.34 -6.40
N VAL A 94 -9.03 0.90 -5.88
CA VAL A 94 -8.64 1.16 -4.49
C VAL A 94 -7.37 2.00 -4.49
N ILE A 95 -7.42 3.14 -3.83
CA ILE A 95 -6.24 3.95 -3.51
C ILE A 95 -5.96 3.78 -2.03
N VAL A 96 -4.72 3.43 -1.70
CA VAL A 96 -4.27 3.30 -0.32
C VAL A 96 -3.12 4.27 -0.09
N THR A 97 -3.23 5.14 0.91
CA THR A 97 -2.14 6.04 1.30
C THR A 97 -1.43 5.51 2.54
N CYS A 98 -0.11 5.69 2.59
CA CYS A 98 0.74 5.23 3.66
C CYS A 98 1.89 6.22 3.88
N LEU A 99 2.36 6.35 5.12
CA LEU A 99 3.55 7.14 5.40
C LEU A 99 4.81 6.43 4.87
N GLU A 100 5.85 7.20 4.59
CA GLU A 100 7.17 6.65 4.28
C GLU A 100 7.83 6.10 5.54
N GLY A 101 8.46 4.93 5.40
CA GLY A 101 9.28 4.28 6.40
C GLY A 101 10.65 3.93 5.84
N TRP A 102 11.63 3.77 6.72
CA TRP A 102 12.99 3.41 6.35
C TRP A 102 13.29 1.99 6.79
N LYS A 103 13.91 1.22 5.92
CA LYS A 103 14.32 -0.14 6.22
C LYS A 103 15.73 -0.39 5.72
N GLU A 104 16.62 -0.64 6.66
CA GLU A 104 18.00 -1.01 6.37
C GLU A 104 18.06 -2.48 5.93
N ASP A 105 18.63 -2.74 4.76
CA ASP A 105 19.03 -4.10 4.41
C ASP A 105 20.33 -4.46 5.15
N LYS A 106 20.20 -5.33 6.16
CA LYS A 106 21.32 -5.80 6.99
C LYS A 106 22.42 -6.52 6.19
N LYS A 107 22.15 -6.96 4.95
CA LYS A 107 23.15 -7.63 4.11
C LYS A 107 23.89 -6.67 3.18
N GLY A 108 23.18 -5.72 2.58
CA GLY A 108 23.75 -4.78 1.61
C GLY A 108 24.16 -3.42 2.20
N GLY A 109 23.70 -3.08 3.41
CA GLY A 109 23.87 -1.75 4.00
C GLY A 109 23.07 -0.65 3.28
N VAL A 110 22.22 -1.03 2.33
CA VAL A 110 21.39 -0.09 1.55
C VAL A 110 20.15 0.25 2.37
N MET A 111 19.86 1.54 2.45
CA MET A 111 18.66 2.06 3.08
C MET A 111 17.53 2.09 2.05
N LEU A 112 16.50 1.27 2.28
CA LEU A 112 15.31 1.24 1.45
C LEU A 112 14.22 2.14 2.03
N ARG A 113 13.69 3.03 1.20
CA ARG A 113 12.48 3.81 1.47
C ARG A 113 11.28 2.98 1.04
N THR A 114 10.44 2.64 2.02
CA THR A 114 9.32 1.72 1.87
C THR A 114 8.09 2.26 2.59
N VAL A 115 6.98 1.52 2.55
CA VAL A 115 5.78 1.88 3.30
C VAL A 115 6.01 1.69 4.79
N ASN A 116 5.54 2.64 5.61
CA ASN A 116 5.66 2.60 7.06
C ASN A 116 4.69 1.57 7.67
N LEU A 117 5.07 0.30 7.56
CA LEU A 117 4.41 -0.85 8.17
C LEU A 117 5.42 -1.62 9.00
N SER A 118 4.94 -2.29 10.04
CA SER A 118 5.84 -3.05 10.91
C SER A 118 6.31 -4.36 10.27
N GLY A 119 7.56 -4.75 10.57
CA GLY A 119 8.10 -6.07 10.24
C GLY A 119 8.21 -6.35 8.75
N GLN A 120 7.84 -7.57 8.34
CA GLN A 120 7.94 -8.01 6.94
C GLN A 120 6.87 -7.38 6.04
N ALA A 121 5.76 -6.90 6.62
CA ALA A 121 4.66 -6.31 5.88
C ALA A 121 5.11 -5.12 5.02
N ALA A 122 6.09 -4.31 5.48
CA ALA A 122 6.64 -3.20 4.71
C ALA A 122 7.23 -3.65 3.35
N ILE A 123 7.94 -4.77 3.33
CA ILE A 123 8.57 -5.28 2.10
C ILE A 123 7.54 -5.93 1.18
N THR A 124 6.56 -6.64 1.75
CA THR A 124 5.61 -7.43 0.96
C THR A 124 4.41 -6.62 0.48
N ALA A 125 4.04 -5.55 1.18
CA ALA A 125 2.87 -4.73 0.85
C ALA A 125 2.87 -4.19 -0.59
N PRO A 126 3.98 -3.60 -1.10
CA PRO A 126 4.06 -3.14 -2.49
C PRO A 126 3.72 -4.21 -3.54
N ALA A 127 3.96 -5.49 -3.25
CA ALA A 127 3.68 -6.58 -4.19
C ALA A 127 2.18 -6.84 -4.40
N TYR A 128 1.31 -6.44 -3.46
CA TYR A 128 -0.14 -6.61 -3.57
C TYR A 128 -0.80 -5.60 -4.51
N PHE A 129 -0.15 -4.46 -4.77
CA PHE A 129 -0.73 -3.38 -5.56
C PHE A 129 -0.18 -3.40 -6.98
N ASP A 130 -1.03 -3.05 -7.95
CA ASP A 130 -0.62 -2.88 -9.35
C ASP A 130 0.29 -1.65 -9.51
N LEU A 131 -0.02 -0.59 -8.76
CA LEU A 131 0.70 0.66 -8.75
C LEU A 131 1.18 0.99 -7.33
N VAL A 132 2.45 1.37 -7.21
CA VAL A 132 3.07 1.86 -5.98
C VAL A 132 3.78 3.15 -6.34
N LEU A 133 3.26 4.26 -5.82
CA LEU A 133 3.73 5.61 -6.10
C LEU A 133 4.40 6.17 -4.86
N HIS A 134 5.56 6.79 -5.02
CA HIS A 134 6.24 7.52 -3.93
C HIS A 134 6.14 9.03 -4.19
N MET A 135 5.80 9.81 -3.17
CA MET A 135 5.66 11.26 -3.31
C MET A 135 6.97 11.95 -2.93
N GLU A 136 7.54 12.69 -3.87
CA GLU A 136 8.81 13.40 -3.70
C GLU A 136 8.63 14.90 -3.92
N ALA A 137 9.49 15.68 -3.26
CA ALA A 137 9.67 17.09 -3.59
C ALA A 137 10.60 17.17 -4.81
N ASP A 138 10.21 17.97 -5.78
CA ASP A 138 10.96 18.24 -7.00
C ASP A 138 10.95 19.75 -7.27
N THR A 139 11.79 20.21 -8.19
CA THR A 139 11.83 21.62 -8.61
C THR A 139 11.45 21.69 -10.08
N ASP A 140 10.55 22.60 -10.46
CA ASP A 140 10.23 22.80 -11.86
C ASP A 140 11.32 23.60 -12.61
N ASP A 141 11.10 23.80 -13.92
CA ASP A 141 12.03 24.52 -14.80
C ASP A 141 12.21 26.00 -14.39
N ASP A 142 11.26 26.57 -13.64
CA ASP A 142 11.29 27.95 -13.13
C ASP A 142 11.93 28.04 -11.74
N GLY A 143 12.35 26.91 -11.15
CA GLY A 143 12.95 26.87 -9.82
C GLY A 143 11.94 26.78 -8.68
N GLU A 144 10.66 26.62 -8.97
CA GLU A 144 9.60 26.56 -7.97
C GLU A 144 9.43 25.14 -7.42
N PRO A 145 9.23 24.99 -6.09
CA PRO A 145 9.07 23.68 -5.47
C PRO A 145 7.72 23.07 -5.86
N ARG A 146 7.75 21.83 -6.36
CA ARG A 146 6.57 21.02 -6.67
C ARG A 146 6.65 19.65 -6.03
N ARG A 147 5.52 18.94 -6.05
CA ARG A 147 5.45 17.53 -5.63
C ARG A 147 5.13 16.65 -6.83
N VAL A 148 5.89 15.57 -6.96
CA VAL A 148 5.74 14.57 -8.02
C VAL A 148 5.51 13.20 -7.43
N TRP A 149 4.92 12.31 -8.22
CA TRP A 149 4.85 10.89 -7.94
C TRP A 149 5.92 10.16 -8.75
N ARG A 150 6.88 9.53 -8.07
CA ARG A 150 7.77 8.56 -8.67
C ARG A 150 7.02 7.26 -8.91
N THR A 151 7.13 6.71 -10.11
CA THR A 151 6.42 5.50 -10.54
C THR A 151 7.35 4.30 -10.75
N ALA A 152 8.65 4.55 -10.94
CA ALA A 152 9.67 3.53 -11.15
C ALA A 152 10.64 3.46 -9.98
N THR A 153 11.11 2.25 -9.68
CA THR A 153 12.11 2.02 -8.64
C THR A 153 13.50 2.53 -9.08
N ASP A 154 14.24 3.14 -8.16
CA ASP A 154 15.62 3.60 -8.36
C ASP A 154 16.65 2.78 -7.54
N GLY A 155 16.19 1.69 -6.91
CA GLY A 155 17.00 0.84 -6.03
C GLY A 155 16.93 1.24 -4.54
N GLU A 156 16.64 2.49 -4.22
CA GLU A 156 16.43 2.95 -2.83
C GLU A 156 14.93 3.09 -2.52
N ILE A 157 14.15 3.56 -3.48
CA ILE A 157 12.72 3.83 -3.39
C ILE A 157 11.95 2.70 -4.03
N VAL A 158 11.02 2.15 -3.25
CA VAL A 158 10.09 1.13 -3.72
C VAL A 158 8.91 1.80 -4.41
N ALA A 159 9.00 1.88 -5.74
CA ALA A 159 7.91 2.29 -6.63
C ALA A 159 7.72 1.25 -7.74
N LYS A 160 6.49 1.15 -8.24
CA LYS A 160 6.07 0.15 -9.23
C LYS A 160 4.98 0.72 -10.12
N ASP A 161 5.20 0.63 -11.43
CA ASP A 161 4.17 0.80 -12.44
C ASP A 161 3.85 -0.55 -13.10
N GLY A 162 2.74 -1.17 -12.73
CA GLY A 162 2.23 -2.38 -13.38
C GLY A 162 1.55 -2.14 -14.73
N SER A 163 1.22 -0.89 -15.06
CA SER A 163 0.59 -0.52 -16.33
C SER A 163 1.61 -0.34 -17.47
N CYS A 164 2.87 -0.05 -17.12
CA CYS A 164 3.96 0.26 -18.04
C CYS A 164 3.67 1.43 -19.00
N VAL A 165 2.75 2.33 -18.63
CA VAL A 165 2.40 3.51 -19.42
C VAL A 165 2.76 4.82 -18.75
N LEU A 166 3.14 4.79 -17.47
CA LEU A 166 3.50 6.00 -16.73
C LEU A 166 4.95 6.41 -17.03
N ASP A 167 5.22 7.72 -16.94
CA ASP A 167 6.58 8.24 -16.96
C ASP A 167 7.21 8.01 -15.59
N GLU A 168 8.55 8.08 -15.49
CA GLU A 168 9.26 7.89 -14.22
C GLU A 168 8.73 8.82 -13.12
N PHE A 169 8.36 10.05 -13.50
CA PHE A 169 7.75 11.05 -12.64
C PHE A 169 6.43 11.54 -13.23
N GLU A 170 5.38 11.47 -12.42
CA GLU A 170 4.05 11.96 -12.77
C GLU A 170 3.67 13.17 -11.88
N PRO A 171 2.86 14.12 -12.38
CA PRO A 171 2.29 15.15 -11.53
C PRO A 171 1.36 14.53 -10.49
N THR A 172 1.24 15.18 -9.32
CA THR A 172 0.36 14.78 -8.21
C THR A 172 -1.12 15.03 -8.49
N ASP A 173 -1.63 14.52 -9.62
CA ASP A 173 -2.99 14.67 -10.11
C ASP A 173 -3.56 13.31 -10.52
N TRP A 174 -4.43 12.77 -9.66
CA TRP A 174 -5.10 11.49 -9.89
C TRP A 174 -5.87 11.46 -11.22
N THR A 175 -6.48 12.58 -11.63
CA THR A 175 -7.26 12.64 -12.87
C THR A 175 -6.39 12.43 -14.08
N LYS A 176 -5.20 13.04 -14.11
CA LYS A 176 -4.22 12.86 -15.20
C LYS A 176 -3.66 11.45 -15.21
N LEU A 177 -3.29 10.94 -14.04
CA LEU A 177 -2.75 9.58 -13.89
C LEU A 177 -3.76 8.53 -14.35
N PHE A 178 -5.01 8.59 -13.88
CA PHE A 178 -6.07 7.66 -14.33
C PHE A 178 -6.35 7.77 -15.83
N LYS A 179 -6.38 8.98 -16.39
CA LYS A 179 -6.54 9.14 -17.84
C LYS A 179 -5.41 8.46 -18.61
N LYS A 180 -4.16 8.56 -18.13
CA LYS A 180 -3.00 7.94 -18.77
C LYS A 180 -3.10 6.41 -18.72
N ILE A 181 -3.41 5.85 -17.56
CA ILE A 181 -3.57 4.40 -17.35
C ILE A 181 -4.73 3.84 -18.19
N LEU A 182 -5.92 4.45 -18.10
CA LEU A 182 -7.12 3.94 -18.75
C LEU A 182 -7.13 4.15 -20.27
N LYS A 183 -6.39 5.13 -20.80
CA LYS A 183 -6.23 5.32 -22.26
C LYS A 183 -5.03 4.58 -22.85
N GLY A 184 -3.99 4.36 -22.04
CA GLY A 184 -2.75 3.71 -22.46
C GLY A 184 -2.82 2.18 -22.47
N GLY A 185 -3.78 1.58 -21.77
CA GLY A 185 -4.06 0.15 -21.84
C GLY A 185 -4.59 -0.23 -23.22
N LYS A 186 -3.69 -0.74 -24.07
CA LYS A 186 -4.03 -1.40 -25.34
C LYS A 186 -4.51 -2.83 -25.10
#